data_AF-A0A0W8IG48-F1
#
_entry.id   AF-A0A0W8IG48-F1
#
_cell.length_a   1.000
_cell.length_b   1.000
_cell.length_c   1.000
_cell.angle_alpha   90.00
_cell.angle_beta   90.00
_cell.angle_gamma   90.00
#
_symmetry.space_group_name_H-M   'P 1'
#
loop_
_entity.id
_entity.type
_entity.pdbx_description
1 polymer ?
#
loop_
_entity_poly.entity_id
_entity_poly.type
_entity_poly.pdbx_seq_one_letter_code
_entity_poly.pdbx_strand_id
1 'polypeptide(L)'
;MNAQEASALLAFARQHDHLVLSTDAAAQTWAAALGARPKSDGSWDDGIPFAAGQLVVQDYYGMHPDPQNRRPIDASVIRKLYYSKAREQESKHRAIAPPKHAGKNRAPRWFILEQQAKGQMLDRDPADYEDRPRPHRHDPTRERHP
;
A
#
# COMPACT_ATOMS: atom_id res chain seq x y z
N MET A 1 -15.96 -7.64 -7.50
CA MET A 1 -16.93 -8.44 -6.73
C MET A 1 -18.31 -8.35 -7.35
N ASN A 2 -18.95 -9.49 -7.65
CA ASN A 2 -20.34 -9.55 -8.11
C ASN A 2 -21.32 -9.74 -6.92
N ALA A 3 -22.63 -9.77 -7.18
CA ALA A 3 -23.66 -9.90 -6.15
C ALA A 3 -23.60 -11.23 -5.38
N GLN A 4 -23.26 -12.33 -6.05
CA GLN A 4 -23.13 -13.65 -5.43
C GLN A 4 -21.93 -13.70 -4.46
N GLU A 5 -20.78 -13.17 -4.90
CA GLU A 5 -19.59 -13.03 -4.06
C GLU A 5 -19.83 -12.10 -2.88
N ALA A 6 -20.55 -10.99 -3.08
CA ALA A 6 -20.90 -10.06 -2.00
C ALA A 6 -21.84 -10.71 -0.97
N SER A 7 -22.81 -11.51 -1.42
CA SER A 7 -23.68 -12.29 -0.53
C SER A 7 -22.88 -13.34 0.27
N ALA A 8 -21.97 -14.06 -0.39
CA ALA A 8 -21.08 -15.00 0.29
C ALA A 8 -20.17 -14.30 1.31
N LEU A 9 -19.67 -13.10 0.99
CA LEU A 9 -18.82 -12.33 1.90
C LEU A 9 -19.61 -11.79 3.10
N LEU A 10 -20.87 -11.39 2.91
CA LEU A 10 -21.78 -11.04 3.99
C LEU A 10 -22.06 -12.22 4.91
N ALA A 11 -22.35 -13.39 4.35
CA ALA A 11 -22.56 -14.61 5.11
C ALA A 11 -21.30 -14.97 5.91
N PHE A 12 -20.11 -14.82 5.31
CA PHE A 12 -18.83 -15.00 5.98
C PHE A 12 -18.64 -13.99 7.13
N ALA A 13 -18.87 -12.70 6.91
CA ALA A 13 -18.79 -11.69 7.96
C ALA A 13 -19.79 -11.93 9.10
N ARG A 14 -20.97 -12.47 8.79
CA ARG A 14 -21.99 -12.84 9.78
C ARG A 14 -21.59 -14.03 10.66
N GLN A 15 -20.75 -14.95 10.17
CA GLN A 15 -20.18 -16.01 11.00
C GLN A 15 -19.29 -15.46 12.12
N HIS A 16 -18.65 -14.31 11.89
CA HIS A 16 -17.83 -13.62 12.88
C HIS A 16 -18.62 -12.66 13.78
N ASP A 17 -19.69 -12.05 13.24
CA ASP A 17 -20.56 -11.14 13.98
C ASP A 17 -22.02 -11.27 13.51
N HIS A 18 -22.87 -11.81 14.38
CA HIS A 18 -24.29 -12.01 14.14
C HIS A 18 -25.07 -10.71 13.89
N LEU A 19 -24.51 -9.54 14.21
CA LEU A 19 -25.10 -8.22 13.95
C LEU A 19 -24.96 -7.78 12.48
N VAL A 20 -24.13 -8.46 11.68
CA VAL A 20 -24.03 -8.18 10.23
C VAL A 20 -25.34 -8.58 9.54
N LEU A 21 -25.98 -7.60 8.89
CA LEU A 21 -27.21 -7.79 8.14
C LEU A 21 -26.93 -8.57 6.84
N SER A 22 -27.36 -9.82 6.78
CA SER A 22 -27.25 -10.68 5.60
C SER A 22 -28.58 -10.71 4.84
N THR A 23 -28.87 -9.63 4.11
CA THR A 23 -30.06 -9.50 3.24
C THR A 23 -29.64 -9.26 1.79
N ASP A 24 -30.55 -9.49 0.85
CA ASP A 24 -30.28 -9.21 -0.58
C ASP A 24 -29.97 -7.73 -0.83
N ALA A 25 -30.65 -6.82 -0.14
CA ALA A 25 -30.37 -5.39 -0.22
C ALA A 25 -28.95 -5.06 0.29
N ALA A 26 -28.52 -5.70 1.37
CA ALA A 26 -27.15 -5.57 1.87
C ALA A 26 -26.14 -6.14 0.86
N ALA A 27 -26.43 -7.28 0.24
CA ALA A 27 -25.58 -7.89 -0.77
C ALA A 27 -25.42 -7.00 -2.01
N GLN A 28 -26.50 -6.38 -2.48
CA GLN A 28 -26.44 -5.40 -3.57
C GLN A 28 -25.61 -4.18 -3.18
N THR A 29 -25.78 -3.68 -1.95
CA THR A 29 -25.00 -2.55 -1.44
C THR A 29 -23.50 -2.88 -1.39
N TRP A 30 -23.15 -4.06 -0.90
CA TRP A 30 -21.77 -4.55 -0.86
C TRP A 30 -21.20 -4.79 -2.26
N ALA A 31 -21.99 -5.35 -3.18
CA ALA A 31 -21.58 -5.54 -4.56
C ALA A 31 -21.29 -4.20 -5.25
N ALA A 32 -22.11 -3.18 -5.04
CA ALA A 32 -21.88 -1.84 -5.57
C ALA A 32 -20.66 -1.15 -4.92
N ALA A 33 -20.44 -1.37 -3.63
CA ALA A 33 -19.36 -0.76 -2.87
C ALA A 33 -18.00 -1.47 -3.03
N LEU A 34 -17.97 -2.76 -3.32
CA LEU A 34 -16.76 -3.58 -3.44
C LEU A 34 -16.50 -4.03 -4.88
N GLY A 35 -17.47 -3.84 -5.77
CA GLY A 35 -17.35 -4.09 -7.20
C GLY A 35 -16.47 -3.08 -7.92
N ALA A 36 -16.13 -3.44 -9.16
CA ALA A 36 -15.46 -2.53 -10.06
C ALA A 36 -16.40 -1.37 -10.43
N ARG A 37 -15.89 -0.14 -10.48
CA ARG A 37 -16.70 1.04 -10.82
C ARG A 37 -15.88 2.07 -11.60
N PRO A 38 -16.52 2.85 -12.50
CA PRO A 38 -15.84 3.95 -13.16
C PRO A 38 -15.46 5.04 -12.15
N LYS A 39 -14.29 5.64 -12.35
CA LYS A 39 -13.83 6.82 -11.62
C LYS A 39 -14.12 8.09 -12.42
N SER A 40 -14.09 9.24 -11.74
CA SER A 40 -14.38 10.55 -12.35
C SER A 40 -13.41 10.94 -13.46
N ASP A 41 -12.23 10.33 -13.51
CA ASP A 41 -11.19 10.56 -14.52
C ASP A 41 -11.31 9.64 -15.75
N GLY A 42 -12.38 8.84 -15.85
CA GLY A 42 -12.60 7.88 -16.93
C GLY A 42 -11.85 6.56 -16.78
N SER A 43 -11.00 6.41 -15.75
CA SER A 43 -10.37 5.14 -15.41
C SER A 43 -11.30 4.21 -14.63
N TRP A 44 -10.98 2.92 -14.58
CA TRP A 44 -11.74 1.95 -13.81
C TRP A 44 -11.10 1.73 -12.43
N ASP A 45 -11.94 1.56 -11.42
CA ASP A 45 -11.54 0.91 -10.17
C ASP A 45 -11.73 -0.59 -10.34
N ASP A 46 -10.67 -1.37 -10.16
CA ASP A 46 -10.69 -2.84 -10.29
C ASP A 46 -11.61 -3.52 -9.26
N GLY A 47 -12.02 -2.78 -8.24
CA GLY A 47 -12.80 -3.30 -7.13
C GLY A 47 -11.97 -4.25 -6.27
N ILE A 48 -12.66 -4.95 -5.37
CA ILE A 48 -12.03 -5.85 -4.41
C ILE A 48 -12.31 -7.29 -4.82
N PRO A 49 -11.27 -8.12 -5.00
CA PRO A 49 -11.44 -9.56 -5.19
C PRO A 49 -12.08 -10.21 -3.97
N PHE A 50 -12.91 -11.24 -4.17
CA PHE A 50 -13.59 -11.96 -3.09
C PHE A 50 -12.62 -12.47 -2.01
N ALA A 51 -11.55 -13.17 -2.42
CA ALA A 51 -10.55 -13.70 -1.50
C ALA A 51 -9.86 -12.60 -0.67
N ALA A 52 -9.57 -11.45 -1.28
CA ALA A 52 -9.01 -10.30 -0.56
C ALA A 52 -10.02 -9.71 0.45
N GLY A 53 -11.31 -9.65 0.08
CA GLY A 53 -12.39 -9.26 0.99
C GLY A 53 -12.48 -10.18 2.22
N GLN A 54 -12.35 -11.50 2.03
CA GLN A 54 -12.36 -12.46 3.15
C GLN A 54 -11.20 -12.24 4.11
N LEU A 55 -9.99 -12.01 3.59
CA LEU A 55 -8.82 -11.72 4.42
C LEU A 55 -9.02 -10.44 5.23
N VAL A 56 -9.56 -9.38 4.62
CA VAL A 56 -9.86 -8.13 5.32
C VAL A 56 -10.89 -8.33 6.43
N VAL A 57 -11.93 -9.14 6.21
CA VAL A 57 -12.92 -9.50 7.24
C VAL A 57 -12.26 -10.27 8.39
N GLN A 58 -11.41 -11.25 8.10
CA GLN A 58 -10.66 -12.00 9.12
C GLN A 58 -9.76 -11.07 9.93
N ASP A 59 -8.99 -10.21 9.25
CA ASP A 59 -8.11 -9.24 9.89
C ASP A 59 -8.89 -8.27 10.78
N TYR A 60 -10.03 -7.76 10.30
CA TYR A 60 -10.88 -6.84 11.06
C TYR A 60 -11.33 -7.47 12.39
N TYR A 61 -11.87 -8.68 12.35
CA TYR A 61 -12.33 -9.35 13.57
C TYR A 61 -11.18 -9.90 14.43
N GLY A 62 -10.02 -10.19 13.84
CA GLY A 62 -8.80 -10.54 14.58
C GLY A 62 -8.19 -9.37 15.37
N MET A 63 -8.35 -8.13 14.89
CA MET A 63 -7.84 -6.92 15.55
C MET A 63 -8.71 -6.41 16.70
N HIS A 64 -9.95 -6.88 16.83
CA HIS A 64 -10.90 -6.43 17.84
C HIS A 64 -11.20 -7.54 18.86
N PRO A 65 -10.45 -7.68 19.95
CA PRO A 65 -10.64 -8.77 20.91
C PRO A 65 -11.97 -8.69 21.69
N ASP A 66 -12.52 -7.49 21.93
CA ASP A 66 -13.72 -7.31 22.76
C ASP A 66 -15.04 -7.24 21.96
N PRO A 67 -15.99 -8.18 22.16
CA PRO A 67 -17.27 -8.18 21.48
C PRO A 67 -18.14 -6.94 21.76
N GLN A 68 -17.99 -6.31 22.92
CA GLN A 68 -18.83 -5.18 23.35
C GLN A 68 -18.50 -3.86 22.62
N ASN A 69 -17.31 -3.73 22.05
CA ASN A 69 -16.89 -2.56 21.29
C ASN A 69 -16.81 -2.82 19.77
N ARG A 70 -17.23 -4.01 19.31
CA ARG A 70 -17.25 -4.35 17.89
C ARG A 70 -18.40 -3.62 17.22
N ARG A 71 -18.06 -2.83 16.20
CA ARG A 71 -19.04 -2.41 15.20
C ARG A 71 -19.12 -3.52 14.15
N PRO A 72 -20.31 -3.83 13.64
CA PRO A 72 -20.43 -4.74 12.51
C PRO A 72 -19.61 -4.19 11.35
N ILE A 73 -18.85 -5.06 10.69
CA ILE A 73 -18.09 -4.64 9.52
C ILE A 73 -19.05 -4.22 8.40
N ASP A 74 -18.71 -3.15 7.68
CA ASP A 74 -19.43 -2.69 6.50
C ASP A 74 -18.52 -2.66 5.27
N ALA A 75 -19.12 -2.54 4.08
CA ALA A 75 -18.37 -2.51 2.83
C ALA A 75 -17.39 -1.31 2.72
N SER A 76 -17.68 -0.19 3.38
CA SER A 76 -16.78 0.98 3.38
C SER A 76 -15.51 0.72 4.18
N VAL A 77 -15.63 0.03 5.32
CA VAL A 77 -14.53 -0.43 6.16
C VAL A 77 -13.67 -1.42 5.38
N ILE A 78 -14.29 -2.42 4.74
CA ILE A 78 -13.57 -3.40 3.90
C ILE A 78 -12.78 -2.67 2.81
N ARG A 79 -13.44 -1.74 2.10
CA ARG A 79 -12.80 -0.94 1.05
C ARG A 79 -11.61 -0.13 1.57
N LYS A 80 -11.79 0.57 2.68
CA LYS A 80 -10.74 1.39 3.30
C LYS A 80 -9.55 0.54 3.71
N LEU A 81 -9.78 -0.59 4.40
CA LEU A 81 -8.72 -1.47 4.87
C LEU A 81 -7.95 -2.12 3.71
N TYR A 82 -8.66 -2.59 2.69
CA TYR A 82 -8.05 -3.15 1.49
C TYR A 82 -7.10 -2.16 0.80
N TYR A 83 -7.57 -0.96 0.45
CA TYR A 83 -6.70 0.02 -0.23
C TYR A 83 -5.63 0.60 0.70
N SER A 84 -5.86 0.66 2.00
CA SER A 84 -4.82 1.04 2.96
C SER A 84 -3.68 0.01 2.95
N LYS A 85 -4.00 -1.28 3.01
CA LYS A 85 -3.00 -2.35 2.91
C LYS A 85 -2.31 -2.38 1.55
N ALA A 86 -3.05 -2.19 0.46
CA ALA A 86 -2.48 -2.12 -0.88
C ALA A 86 -1.49 -0.96 -1.01
N ARG A 87 -1.83 0.23 -0.49
CA ARG A 87 -0.92 1.38 -0.45
C ARG A 87 0.29 1.15 0.47
N GLU A 88 0.10 0.47 1.59
CA GLU A 88 1.20 0.12 2.48
C GLU A 88 2.18 -0.85 1.80
N GLN A 89 1.67 -1.88 1.12
CA GLN A 89 2.48 -2.80 0.32
C GLN A 89 3.19 -2.07 -0.83
N GLU A 90 2.49 -1.20 -1.54
CA GLU A 90 3.11 -0.36 -2.58
C GLU A 90 4.19 0.55 -1.98
N SER A 91 3.96 1.14 -0.81
CA SER A 91 4.95 1.97 -0.12
C SER A 91 6.16 1.15 0.31
N LYS A 92 5.97 -0.06 0.85
CA LYS A 92 7.06 -0.99 1.18
C LYS A 92 7.83 -1.38 -0.08
N HIS A 93 7.14 -1.70 -1.17
CA HIS A 93 7.76 -2.04 -2.45
C HIS A 93 8.54 -0.86 -3.04
N ARG A 94 8.00 0.36 -2.98
CA ARG A 94 8.69 1.60 -3.38
C ARG A 94 9.88 1.93 -2.48
N ALA A 95 9.81 1.59 -1.18
CA ALA A 95 10.91 1.81 -0.25
C ALA A 95 12.08 0.87 -0.51
N ILE A 96 11.81 -0.33 -1.04
CA ILE A 96 12.79 -1.34 -1.46
C ILE A 96 13.29 -1.05 -2.89
N ALA A 97 12.43 -0.57 -3.78
CA ALA A 97 12.80 -0.26 -5.14
C ALA A 97 13.86 0.87 -5.17
N PRO A 98 14.90 0.74 -6.02
CA PRO A 98 15.84 1.82 -6.21
C PRO A 98 15.11 3.09 -6.67
N PRO A 99 15.47 4.27 -6.13
CA PRO A 99 14.78 5.52 -6.45
C PRO A 99 14.80 5.79 -7.96
N LYS A 100 13.61 5.89 -8.57
CA LYS A 100 13.47 6.26 -9.99
C LYS A 100 14.06 7.66 -10.19
N HIS A 101 15.14 7.74 -10.95
CA HIS A 101 15.95 8.95 -11.04
C HIS A 101 15.21 10.12 -11.68
N ALA A 102 15.11 11.22 -10.93
CA ALA A 102 14.94 12.56 -11.48
C ALA A 102 16.02 13.47 -10.84
N GLY A 103 17.05 13.79 -11.60
CA GLY A 103 17.88 15.00 -11.50
C GLY A 103 18.51 15.40 -10.16
N LYS A 104 19.85 15.50 -10.17
CA LYS A 104 20.72 16.38 -9.34
C LYS A 104 20.79 16.18 -7.82
N ASN A 105 19.85 15.47 -7.18
CA ASN A 105 19.87 15.25 -5.73
C ASN A 105 19.91 13.74 -5.38
N ARG A 106 20.91 12.99 -5.88
CA ARG A 106 21.16 11.63 -5.38
C ARG A 106 21.89 11.69 -4.04
N ALA A 107 21.35 11.03 -3.03
CA ALA A 107 22.14 10.72 -1.83
C ALA A 107 23.26 9.75 -2.24
N PRO A 108 24.52 10.06 -1.94
CA PRO A 108 25.65 9.21 -2.32
C PRO A 108 25.64 7.90 -1.53
N ARG A 109 26.19 6.82 -2.11
CA ARG A 109 26.23 5.48 -1.52
C ARG A 109 26.71 5.44 -0.07
N TRP A 110 27.74 6.23 0.27
CA TRP A 110 28.28 6.33 1.62
C TRP A 110 27.26 6.85 2.65
N PHE A 111 26.39 7.79 2.24
CA PHE A 111 25.36 8.34 3.12
C PHE A 111 24.29 7.29 3.43
N ILE A 112 23.91 6.48 2.44
CA ILE A 112 22.95 5.38 2.63
C ILE A 112 23.51 4.31 3.56
N LEU A 113 24.76 3.90 3.35
CA LEU A 113 25.47 2.95 4.22
C LEU A 113 25.54 3.46 5.67
N GLU A 114 25.81 4.75 5.86
CA GLU A 114 25.86 5.36 7.19
C GLU A 114 24.48 5.38 7.88
N GLN A 115 23.41 5.67 7.14
CA GLN A 115 22.05 5.68 7.68
C GLN A 115 21.55 4.27 8.02
N GLN A 116 21.94 3.25 7.23
CA GLN A 116 21.68 1.83 7.52
C GLN A 116 22.44 1.36 8.76
N ALA A 117 23.72 1.71 8.88
CA ALA A 117 24.51 1.39 10.08
C ALA A 117 23.93 2.01 11.36
N LYS A 118 23.22 3.14 11.24
CA LYS A 118 22.50 3.80 12.34
C LYS A 118 21.09 3.23 12.58
N GLY A 119 20.64 2.26 11.78
CA GLY A 119 19.28 1.71 11.84
C GLY A 119 18.18 2.70 11.43
N GLN A 120 18.54 3.82 10.80
CA GLN A 120 17.62 4.89 10.41
C GLN A 120 17.06 4.71 8.99
N MET A 121 17.56 3.72 8.25
CA MET A 121 17.07 3.32 6.93
C MET A 121 16.94 1.80 6.85
N LEU A 122 16.00 1.33 6.03
CA LEU A 122 15.86 -0.08 5.67
C LEU A 122 17.12 -0.58 4.95
N ASP A 123 17.39 -1.88 5.06
CA ASP A 123 18.42 -2.59 4.30
C ASP A 123 18.11 -2.49 2.80
N ARG A 124 18.78 -1.55 2.15
CA ARG A 124 18.76 -1.29 0.71
C ARG A 124 20.09 -1.73 0.13
N ASP A 125 20.08 -2.21 -1.10
CA ASP A 125 21.30 -2.57 -1.81
C ASP A 125 22.17 -1.31 -2.02
N PRO A 126 23.40 -1.27 -1.48
CA PRO A 126 24.30 -0.15 -1.68
C PRO A 126 24.72 0.02 -3.14
N ALA A 127 24.61 -1.03 -3.97
CA ALA A 127 24.97 -1.00 -5.39
C ALA A 127 24.01 -0.14 -6.24
N ASP A 128 22.81 0.14 -5.73
CA ASP A 128 21.81 1.00 -6.38
C ASP A 128 22.15 2.50 -6.32
N TYR A 129 23.22 2.87 -5.61
CA TYR A 129 23.60 4.26 -5.37
C TYR A 129 24.96 4.58 -5.98
N GLU A 130 25.08 5.80 -6.51
CA GLU A 130 26.34 6.28 -7.05
C GLU A 130 27.39 6.43 -5.93
N ASP A 131 28.60 5.99 -6.24
CA ASP A 131 29.77 6.35 -5.46
C ASP A 131 29.95 7.86 -5.44
N ARG A 132 30.62 8.34 -4.40
CA ARG A 132 30.88 9.76 -4.12
C ARG A 132 31.14 10.54 -5.41
N PRO A 133 30.46 11.69 -5.65
CA PRO A 133 30.83 12.54 -6.77
C PRO A 133 32.31 12.86 -6.63
N ARG A 134 33.11 12.44 -7.62
CA ARG A 134 34.55 12.73 -7.62
C ARG A 134 34.65 14.25 -7.51
N PRO A 135 35.44 14.79 -6.56
CA PRO A 135 35.72 16.22 -6.58
C PRO A 135 36.24 16.54 -7.97
N HIS A 136 35.62 17.54 -8.63
CA HIS A 136 36.12 18.05 -9.90
C HIS A 136 37.63 18.21 -9.74
N ARG A 137 38.40 17.42 -10.50
CA ARG A 137 39.85 17.61 -10.58
C ARG A 137 40.03 19.07 -10.96
N HIS A 138 40.55 19.85 -10.02
CA HIS A 138 41.06 21.17 -10.33
C HIS A 138 42.13 20.93 -11.38
N ASP A 139 41.85 21.32 -12.63
CA ASP A 139 42.81 21.21 -13.71
C ASP A 139 43.84 22.33 -13.48
N PRO A 140 45.08 22.02 -13.07
CA PRO A 140 46.07 23.05 -12.74
C PRO A 140 46.63 23.73 -14.00
N THR A 141 46.16 23.38 -15.20
CA THR A 141 46.68 23.92 -16.46
C THR A 141 46.05 25.25 -16.89
N ARG A 142 45.09 25.80 -16.12
CA ARG A 142 44.41 27.06 -16.47
C ARG A 142 45.13 28.35 -16.03
N GLU A 143 46.32 28.24 -15.46
CA GLU A 143 47.19 29.40 -15.16
C GLU A 143 48.52 29.24 -15.88
N ARG A 144 48.57 29.73 -17.13
CA ARG A 144 49.75 30.27 -17.80
C ARG A 144 49.35 30.68 -19.22
N HIS A 145 48.88 31.90 -19.36
CA HIS A 145 49.15 32.66 -20.57
C HIS A 145 49.75 34.02 -20.15
N PRO A 146 50.85 34.44 -20.80
CA PRO A 146 51.59 35.66 -20.48
C PRO A 146 50.80 36.94 -20.77
#